data_AF-A0A804M4F3-F1
#
_entry.id   AF-A0A804M4F3-F1
#
_cell.length_a   1.000
_cell.length_b   1.000
_cell.length_c   1.000
_cell.angle_alpha   90.00
_cell.angle_beta   90.00
_cell.angle_gamma   90.00
#
_symmetry.space_group_name_H-M   'P 1'
#
loop_
_entity.id
_entity.type
_entity.pdbx_description
1 polymer ?
#
loop_
_entity_poly.entity_id
_entity_poly.type
_entity_poly.pdbx_seq_one_letter_code
_entity_poly.pdbx_strand_id
1 'polypeptide(L)'
;MQRLTGRDMWDVEECQSPRMGSVILGVGGTSNTVCVCIPAAMPFNDPLPVLSRTVAGYSNHNSVGEDRARETLERVMSQALLKARRRRSNVCAVCLAVAGVNHPVDQQRMLDWLRSV
;
A
#
# COMPACT_ATOMS: atom_id res chain seq x y z
N MET A 1 -0.88 -24.11 -1.62
CA MET A 1 -1.40 -22.81 -1.16
C MET A 1 -1.03 -21.78 -2.22
N GLN A 2 -1.97 -21.37 -3.07
CA GLN A 2 -1.69 -20.46 -4.19
C GLN A 2 -1.25 -19.09 -3.64
N ARG A 3 -0.11 -18.58 -4.14
CA ARG A 3 0.35 -17.23 -3.85
C ARG A 3 -0.47 -16.28 -4.73
N LEU A 4 -1.53 -15.71 -4.18
CA LEU A 4 -2.26 -14.63 -4.87
C LEU A 4 -1.30 -13.45 -5.03
N THR A 5 -1.09 -13.06 -6.29
CA THR A 5 -0.25 -11.90 -6.65
C THR A 5 -1.00 -10.62 -6.33
N GLY A 6 -0.30 -9.48 -6.26
CA GLY A 6 -0.94 -8.17 -6.10
C GLY A 6 -2.02 -7.93 -7.17
N ARG A 7 -1.77 -8.41 -8.38
CA ARG A 7 -2.67 -8.35 -9.54
C ARG A 7 -3.96 -9.14 -9.33
N ASP A 8 -3.86 -10.39 -8.88
CA ASP A 8 -5.02 -11.23 -8.58
C ASP A 8 -5.91 -10.63 -7.48
N MET A 9 -5.31 -9.85 -6.58
CA MET A 9 -6.03 -9.20 -5.49
C MET A 9 -6.83 -7.97 -5.94
N TRP A 10 -6.41 -7.31 -7.04
CA TRP A 10 -7.16 -6.20 -7.63
C TRP A 10 -8.42 -6.68 -8.33
N ASP A 11 -8.41 -7.86 -8.92
CA ASP A 11 -9.57 -8.43 -9.61
C ASP A 11 -10.71 -8.82 -8.63
N VAL A 12 -10.43 -8.93 -7.33
CA VAL A 12 -11.43 -9.25 -6.29
C VAL A 12 -12.17 -8.01 -5.77
N GLU A 13 -11.92 -6.82 -6.33
CA GLU A 13 -12.56 -5.56 -5.93
C GLU A 13 -14.07 -5.48 -6.23
N GLU A 14 -14.58 -6.39 -7.07
CA GLU A 14 -15.94 -6.34 -7.62
C GLU A 14 -17.03 -6.45 -6.55
N CYS A 15 -16.78 -7.13 -5.43
CA CYS A 15 -17.74 -7.31 -4.33
C CYS A 15 -17.84 -6.13 -3.33
N GLN A 16 -17.07 -5.06 -3.52
CA GLN A 16 -16.96 -3.99 -2.51
C GLN A 16 -17.80 -2.75 -2.86
N SER A 17 -18.53 -2.19 -1.90
CA SER A 17 -19.45 -1.07 -2.17
C SER A 17 -18.70 0.23 -2.55
N PRO A 18 -19.02 0.89 -3.67
CA PRO A 18 -18.42 2.16 -4.06
C PRO A 18 -18.79 3.33 -3.12
N ARG A 19 -19.75 3.15 -2.21
CA ARG A 19 -20.15 4.16 -1.21
C ARG A 19 -19.20 4.28 -0.02
N MET A 20 -18.13 3.50 -0.02
CA MET A 20 -17.13 3.53 1.04
C MET A 20 -16.24 4.78 0.89
N GLY A 21 -16.12 5.57 1.95
CA GLY A 21 -15.38 6.83 1.94
C GLY A 21 -13.90 6.67 1.55
N SER A 22 -13.31 7.76 1.05
CA SER A 22 -11.91 7.82 0.64
C SER A 22 -10.96 7.42 1.78
N VAL A 23 -9.83 6.82 1.42
CA VAL A 23 -8.81 6.32 2.34
C VAL A 23 -7.43 6.81 1.99
N ILE A 24 -6.55 6.81 2.99
CA ILE A 24 -5.13 7.08 2.86
C ILE A 24 -4.39 5.80 3.23
N LEU A 25 -3.38 5.44 2.43
CA LEU A 25 -2.47 4.34 2.75
C LEU A 25 -1.17 4.90 3.32
N GLY A 26 -0.75 4.41 4.48
CA GLY A 26 0.59 4.64 5.01
C GLY A 26 1.43 3.39 4.80
N VAL A 27 2.52 3.48 4.04
CA VAL A 27 3.38 2.34 3.71
C VAL A 27 4.80 2.62 4.18
N GLY A 28 5.36 1.75 5.02
CA GLY A 28 6.74 1.92 5.45
C GLY A 28 7.26 0.76 6.30
N GLY A 29 8.54 0.85 6.64
CA GLY A 29 9.21 -0.11 7.50
C GLY A 29 10.66 -0.39 7.10
N THR A 30 11.36 -1.12 7.96
CA THR A 30 12.80 -1.43 7.81
C THR A 30 12.98 -2.89 7.41
N SER A 31 12.80 -3.82 8.35
CA SER A 31 12.94 -5.27 8.12
C SER A 31 11.70 -5.89 7.49
N ASN A 32 10.53 -5.27 7.65
CA ASN A 32 9.30 -5.70 7.02
C ASN A 32 8.58 -4.46 6.48
N THR A 33 7.80 -4.63 5.42
CA THR A 33 6.95 -3.56 4.90
C THR A 33 5.59 -3.64 5.55
N VAL A 34 5.16 -2.56 6.19
CA VAL A 34 3.86 -2.43 6.83
C VAL A 34 3.03 -1.46 6.01
N CYS A 35 1.77 -1.83 5.73
CA CYS A 35 0.77 -0.91 5.20
C CYS A 35 -0.35 -0.75 6.22
N VAL A 36 -0.72 0.50 6.51
CA VAL A 36 -1.92 0.86 7.27
C VAL A 36 -2.89 1.58 6.34
N CYS A 37 -4.18 1.30 6.51
CA CYS A 37 -5.25 1.99 5.80
C CYS A 37 -6.06 2.79 6.83
N ILE A 38 -6.21 4.09 6.59
CA ILE A 38 -6.97 5.00 7.45
C ILE A 38 -8.06 5.72 6.62
N PRO A 39 -9.18 6.14 7.22
CA PRO A 39 -10.14 7.01 6.56
C PRO A 39 -9.48 8.35 6.19
N ALA A 40 -9.82 8.92 5.04
CA ALA A 40 -9.39 10.26 4.64
C ALA A 40 -10.29 11.38 5.20
N ALA A 41 -11.40 11.01 5.84
CA ALA A 41 -12.34 11.95 6.42
C ALA A 41 -11.70 12.68 7.61
N MET A 42 -11.63 14.00 7.50
CA MET A 42 -11.19 14.91 8.57
C MET A 42 -12.40 15.37 9.40
N PRO A 43 -12.21 15.71 10.68
CA PRO A 43 -10.95 15.68 11.44
C PRO A 43 -10.51 14.26 11.81
N PHE A 44 -9.21 14.05 11.98
CA PHE A 44 -8.70 12.80 12.53
C PHE A 44 -8.98 12.74 14.04
N ASN A 45 -9.61 11.65 14.49
CA ASN A 45 -9.72 11.37 15.92
C ASN A 45 -8.34 11.00 16.50
N ASP A 46 -8.14 11.25 17.80
CA ASP A 46 -7.01 10.72 18.57
C ASP A 46 -7.55 9.66 19.54
N PRO A 47 -7.20 8.37 19.37
CA PRO A 47 -6.26 7.83 18.40
C PRO A 47 -6.82 7.76 16.97
N LEU A 48 -5.90 7.85 16.00
CA LEU A 48 -6.19 7.74 14.57
C LEU A 48 -6.89 6.39 14.25
N PRO A 49 -8.06 6.39 13.60
CA PRO A 49 -8.75 5.15 13.26
C PRO A 49 -7.99 4.38 12.18
N VAL A 50 -7.61 3.14 12.48
CA VAL A 50 -6.97 2.22 11.54
C VAL A 50 -8.00 1.21 11.03
N LEU A 51 -8.36 1.30 9.75
CA LEU A 51 -9.29 0.36 9.10
C LEU A 51 -8.65 -1.01 8.90
N SER A 52 -7.36 -1.03 8.57
CA SER A 52 -6.61 -2.26 8.42
C SER A 52 -5.11 -2.03 8.58
N ARG A 53 -4.41 -3.11 8.96
CA ARG A 53 -2.96 -3.19 9.00
C ARG A 53 -2.50 -4.49 8.36
N THR A 54 -1.47 -4.40 7.54
CA THR A 54 -0.89 -5.54 6.83
C THR A 54 0.62 -5.48 6.87
N VAL A 55 1.26 -6.64 6.84
CA VAL A 55 2.71 -6.80 6.86
C VAL A 55 3.11 -7.73 5.73
N ALA A 56 4.13 -7.34 4.96
CA ALA A 56 4.76 -8.14 3.93
C ALA A 56 6.28 -8.14 4.13
N GLY A 57 7.01 -8.76 3.20
CA GLY A 57 8.48 -8.83 3.23
C GLY A 57 9.16 -7.48 3.01
N TYR A 58 10.41 -7.52 2.57
CA TYR A 58 11.25 -6.34 2.38
C TYR A 58 10.85 -5.54 1.13
N SER A 59 10.78 -4.21 1.25
CA SER A 59 10.57 -3.28 0.13
C SER A 59 11.81 -2.44 -0.20
N ASN A 60 12.94 -2.68 0.47
CA ASN A 60 14.20 -2.02 0.15
C ASN A 60 14.78 -2.64 -1.14
N HIS A 61 14.70 -1.91 -2.25
CA HIS A 61 15.21 -2.35 -3.55
C HIS A 61 16.72 -2.66 -3.51
N ASN A 62 17.50 -2.00 -2.66
CA ASN A 62 18.93 -2.28 -2.50
C ASN A 62 19.21 -3.66 -1.89
N SER A 63 18.23 -4.25 -1.20
CA SER A 63 18.38 -5.55 -0.54
C SER A 63 17.80 -6.71 -1.34
N VAL A 64 16.68 -6.51 -2.05
CA VAL A 64 15.94 -7.58 -2.72
C VAL A 64 15.81 -7.41 -4.24
N GLY A 65 16.29 -6.30 -4.79
CA GLY A 65 16.10 -5.91 -6.18
C GLY A 65 14.77 -5.19 -6.41
N GLU A 66 14.69 -4.47 -7.55
CA GLU A 66 13.56 -3.63 -7.95
C GLU A 66 12.25 -4.41 -8.07
N ASP A 67 12.24 -5.52 -8.82
CA ASP A 67 11.03 -6.32 -9.07
C ASP A 67 10.40 -6.85 -7.77
N ARG A 68 11.24 -7.34 -6.85
CA ARG A 68 10.77 -7.91 -5.56
C ARG A 68 10.28 -6.83 -4.61
N ALA A 69 10.95 -5.68 -4.59
CA ALA A 69 10.52 -4.54 -3.80
C ALA A 69 9.15 -4.04 -4.28
N ARG A 70 8.98 -3.92 -5.60
CA ARG A 70 7.72 -3.56 -6.24
C ARG A 70 6.61 -4.56 -5.95
N GLU A 71 6.85 -5.85 -6.17
CA GLU A 71 5.90 -6.94 -5.87
C GLU A 71 5.44 -6.88 -4.40
N THR A 72 6.36 -6.59 -3.48
CA THR A 72 6.08 -6.47 -2.05
C THR A 72 5.20 -5.26 -1.74
N LEU A 73 5.48 -4.09 -2.35
CA LEU A 73 4.68 -2.88 -2.18
C LEU A 73 3.26 -3.07 -2.72
N GLU A 74 3.13 -3.62 -3.93
CA GLU A 74 1.83 -3.92 -4.54
C GLU A 74 1.01 -4.86 -3.65
N ARG A 75 1.65 -5.95 -3.18
CA ARG A 75 1.00 -6.95 -2.32
C ARG A 75 0.57 -6.39 -0.98
N VAL A 76 1.40 -5.58 -0.31
CA VAL A 76 1.05 -5.09 1.02
C VAL A 76 -0.10 -4.07 0.96
N MET A 77 -0.13 -3.25 -0.10
CA MET A 77 -1.20 -2.28 -0.35
C MET A 77 -2.51 -2.98 -0.72
N SER A 78 -2.49 -3.94 -1.64
CA SER A 78 -3.69 -4.68 -2.04
C SER A 78 -4.29 -5.46 -0.87
N GLN A 79 -3.46 -6.07 -0.03
CA GLN A 79 -3.91 -6.75 1.18
C GLN A 79 -4.51 -5.78 2.22
N ALA A 80 -3.97 -4.58 2.38
CA ALA A 80 -4.55 -3.58 3.27
C ALA A 80 -5.93 -3.12 2.78
N LEU A 81 -6.07 -2.87 1.47
CA LEU A 81 -7.33 -2.48 0.85
C LEU A 81 -8.38 -3.59 0.94
N LEU A 82 -8.00 -4.84 0.64
CA LEU A 82 -8.88 -6.00 0.78
C LEU A 82 -9.38 -6.16 2.22
N LYS A 83 -8.48 -6.06 3.21
CA LYS A 83 -8.86 -6.13 4.63
C LYS A 83 -9.76 -4.97 5.07
N ALA A 84 -9.50 -3.77 4.56
CA ALA A 84 -10.33 -2.59 4.81
C ALA A 84 -11.66 -2.61 4.04
N ARG A 85 -11.85 -3.58 3.13
CA ARG A 85 -12.95 -3.63 2.16
C ARG A 85 -13.07 -2.30 1.40
N ARG A 86 -11.95 -1.87 0.83
CA ARG A 86 -11.82 -0.67 0.00
C ARG A 86 -11.25 -1.04 -1.35
N ARG A 87 -11.75 -0.37 -2.38
CA ARG A 87 -11.20 -0.46 -3.74
C ARG A 87 -10.03 0.49 -3.87
N ARG A 88 -9.17 0.22 -4.84
CA ARG A 88 -8.11 1.11 -5.28
C ARG A 88 -8.60 2.52 -5.57
N SER A 89 -9.78 2.65 -6.20
CA SER A 89 -10.40 3.95 -6.51
C SER A 89 -10.78 4.77 -5.26
N ASN A 90 -10.81 4.17 -4.07
CA ASN A 90 -11.04 4.90 -2.82
C ASN A 90 -9.75 5.52 -2.27
N VAL A 91 -8.56 5.13 -2.75
CA VAL A 91 -7.28 5.67 -2.28
C VAL A 91 -7.10 7.07 -2.84
N CYS A 92 -7.06 8.06 -1.95
CA CYS A 92 -6.81 9.45 -2.34
C CYS A 92 -5.34 9.87 -2.15
N ALA A 93 -4.59 9.17 -1.29
CA ALA A 93 -3.19 9.42 -1.05
C ALA A 93 -2.46 8.17 -0.57
N VAL A 94 -1.17 8.09 -0.89
CA VAL A 94 -0.23 7.09 -0.37
C VAL A 94 0.95 7.82 0.25
N CYS A 95 1.13 7.67 1.55
CA CYS A 95 2.26 8.21 2.30
C CYS A 95 3.33 7.12 2.45
N LEU A 96 4.49 7.34 1.85
CA LEU A 96 5.60 6.39 1.84
C LEU A 96 6.70 6.77 2.85
N ALA A 97 7.14 5.77 3.61
CA ALA A 97 8.30 5.82 4.50
C ALA A 97 9.13 4.54 4.32
N VAL A 98 9.75 4.41 3.13
CA VAL A 98 10.53 3.23 2.72
C VAL A 98 12.03 3.48 2.82
N ALA A 99 12.78 2.48 3.28
CA ALA A 99 14.24 2.56 3.37
C ALA A 99 14.92 2.50 1.98
N GLY A 100 16.05 3.18 1.85
CA GLY A 100 16.89 3.12 0.65
C GLY A 100 16.51 4.09 -0.47
N VAL A 101 15.55 5.00 -0.25
CA VAL A 101 15.21 6.09 -1.18
C VAL A 101 15.97 7.35 -0.76
N ASN A 102 17.21 7.46 -1.22
CA ASN A 102 18.15 8.48 -0.74
C ASN A 102 18.45 9.57 -1.77
N HIS A 103 18.16 9.33 -3.06
CA HIS A 103 18.37 10.29 -4.13
C HIS A 103 17.06 10.69 -4.83
N PRO A 104 16.99 11.88 -5.45
CA PRO A 104 15.83 12.32 -6.21
C PRO A 104 15.41 11.33 -7.32
N VAL A 105 16.39 10.64 -7.92
CA VAL A 105 16.14 9.60 -8.93
C VAL A 105 15.37 8.42 -8.33
N ASP A 106 15.71 8.01 -7.11
CA ASP A 106 15.02 6.91 -6.41
C ASP A 106 13.60 7.33 -6.03
N GLN A 107 13.41 8.58 -5.61
CA GLN A 107 12.10 9.16 -5.31
C GLN A 107 11.21 9.15 -6.56
N GLN A 108 11.75 9.61 -7.70
CA GLN A 108 11.02 9.62 -8.96
C GLN A 108 10.64 8.20 -9.40
N ARG A 109 11.57 7.25 -9.29
CA ARG A 109 11.31 5.83 -9.59
C ARG A 109 10.19 5.26 -8.73
N MET A 110 10.21 5.55 -7.43
CA MET A 110 9.17 5.11 -6.49
C MET A 110 7.79 5.71 -6.85
N LEU A 111 7.75 7.00 -7.25
CA LEU A 111 6.52 7.64 -7.72
C LEU A 111 6.00 7.00 -9.01
N ASP A 112 6.88 6.69 -9.95
CA ASP A 112 6.51 6.06 -11.22
C ASP A 112 6.00 4.63 -11.00
N TRP A 113 6.60 3.88 -10.06
CA TRP A 113 6.05 2.60 -9.64
C TRP A 113 4.65 2.77 -9.07
N LEU A 114 4.45 3.63 -8.06
CA LEU A 114 3.14 3.83 -7.43
C LEU A 114 2.04 4.28 -8.41
N ARG A 115 2.38 5.05 -9.44
CA ARG A 115 1.45 5.47 -10.49
C ARG A 115 1.07 4.33 -11.44
N SER A 116 1.95 3.34 -11.58
CA SER A 116 1.79 2.18 -12.47
C SER A 116 1.24 0.93 -11.79
N VAL A 117 1.41 0.81 -10.46
CA VAL A 117 0.57 -0.04 -9.62
C VAL A 117 -0.85 0.36 -9.92
#